data_AF-A0A7M5WY46-F1
#
_entry.id   AF-A0A7M5WY46-F1
#
_cell.length_a   1.000
_cell.length_b   1.000
_cell.length_c   1.000
_cell.angle_alpha   90.00
_cell.angle_beta   90.00
_cell.angle_gamma   90.00
#
_symmetry.space_group_name_H-M   'P 1'
#
loop_
_entity.id
_entity.type
_entity.pdbx_description
1 polymer ?
#
loop_
_entity_poly.entity_id
_entity_poly.type
_entity_poly.pdbx_seq_one_letter_code
_entity_poly.pdbx_strand_id
1 'polypeptide(L)'
;MNLISNIVILATNFLLVGGQQQSCQDFISTGDGAGVTGGQWSCDPTSGKPYYFGNAFLSFNAARAQCQALPPFNGKLFDLAVIETQEELDFIVNNPKYTDFIRIIGLRAETFSNPPRPSDFKWINGAPLTLDISFNNLPSFSGSVSRCAQLDKNPLALLAENCDSSSSDQEEICEVSTILAPNVAPNVPPSVASACEEVKTRYFQIDEDNQQLSWEDAQTACMEKNAHLITVKSHKENLCAFVKYQTSVRSLDAFWLGLVNDFEEKKKFRWIDNDLSPYRNWCGGVTPTPGSVGCVLFRFGDPSGATTGCFELVADCSTPHSFVCEANTLCDKNGFQTLAQVMSKIIQGTQNNCKSCRK
;
A
#
# COMPACT_ATOMS: atom_id res chain seq x y z
N MET A 1 41.86 -7.42 -23.95
CA MET A 1 40.64 -6.58 -23.91
C MET A 1 39.71 -6.94 -22.74
N ASN A 2 39.56 -8.20 -22.32
CA ASN A 2 38.63 -8.56 -21.22
C ASN A 2 39.07 -8.13 -19.79
N LEU A 3 40.36 -8.05 -19.50
CA LEU A 3 40.84 -7.65 -18.16
C LEU A 3 40.60 -6.16 -17.85
N ILE A 4 40.74 -5.28 -18.84
CA ILE A 4 40.54 -3.83 -18.65
C ILE A 4 39.04 -3.52 -18.50
N SER A 5 38.17 -4.17 -19.28
CA SER A 5 36.71 -4.04 -19.09
C SER A 5 36.25 -4.51 -17.72
N ASN A 6 36.77 -5.64 -17.20
CA ASN A 6 36.39 -6.13 -15.87
C ASN A 6 36.89 -5.22 -14.74
N ILE A 7 38.10 -4.66 -14.86
CA ILE A 7 38.66 -3.71 -13.87
C ILE A 7 37.88 -2.40 -13.86
N VAL A 8 37.48 -1.88 -15.05
CA VAL A 8 36.67 -0.66 -15.14
C VAL A 8 35.29 -0.87 -14.55
N ILE A 9 34.63 -2.01 -14.82
CA ILE A 9 33.31 -2.36 -14.25
C ILE A 9 33.38 -2.52 -12.72
N LEU A 10 34.43 -3.17 -12.21
CA LEU A 10 34.64 -3.31 -10.77
C LEU A 10 34.87 -1.95 -10.10
N ALA A 11 35.65 -1.07 -10.72
CA ALA A 11 35.92 0.27 -10.20
C ALA A 11 34.68 1.19 -10.20
N THR A 12 33.84 1.13 -11.25
CA THR A 12 32.57 1.88 -11.28
C THR A 12 31.57 1.35 -10.26
N ASN A 13 31.45 0.02 -10.09
CA ASN A 13 30.59 -0.56 -9.06
C ASN A 13 31.06 -0.19 -7.65
N PHE A 14 32.37 -0.15 -7.40
CA PHE A 14 32.92 0.25 -6.10
C PHE A 14 32.63 1.73 -5.76
N LEU A 15 32.73 2.62 -6.75
CA LEU A 15 32.39 4.04 -6.59
C LEU A 15 30.87 4.26 -6.42
N LEU A 16 30.04 3.50 -7.12
CA LEU A 16 28.58 3.53 -6.99
C LEU A 16 28.14 3.09 -5.58
N VAL A 17 28.64 1.95 -5.09
CA VAL A 17 28.34 1.46 -3.73
C VAL A 17 28.86 2.44 -2.68
N GLY A 18 30.07 2.99 -2.86
CA GLY A 18 30.61 4.03 -1.98
C GLY A 18 29.73 5.29 -1.91
N GLY A 19 29.14 5.71 -3.03
CA GLY A 19 28.18 6.83 -3.06
C GLY A 19 26.85 6.52 -2.37
N GLN A 20 26.34 5.29 -2.50
CA GLN A 20 25.12 4.86 -1.81
C GLN A 20 25.32 4.70 -0.30
N GLN A 21 26.49 4.19 0.11
CA GLN A 21 26.89 4.16 1.53
C GLN A 21 26.89 5.55 2.13
N GLN A 22 27.52 6.53 1.47
CA GLN A 22 27.56 7.90 1.98
C GLN A 22 26.16 8.51 2.08
N SER A 23 25.31 8.31 1.06
CA SER A 23 23.92 8.79 1.08
C SER A 23 23.12 8.22 2.26
N CYS A 24 23.31 6.94 2.58
CA CYS A 24 22.68 6.32 3.74
C CYS A 24 23.22 6.91 5.05
N GLN A 25 24.55 7.06 5.18
CA GLN A 25 25.16 7.64 6.37
C GLN A 25 24.70 9.08 6.62
N ASP A 26 24.59 9.88 5.56
CA ASP A 26 24.10 11.26 5.64
C ASP A 26 22.64 11.29 6.10
N PHE A 27 21.78 10.42 5.53
CA PHE A 27 20.37 10.30 5.92
C PHE A 27 20.18 9.98 7.40
N ILE A 28 20.97 9.04 7.96
CA ILE A 28 20.80 8.60 9.34
C ILE A 28 21.46 9.53 10.37
N SER A 29 22.49 10.29 9.97
CA SER A 29 23.28 11.12 10.89
C SER A 29 22.88 12.59 10.90
N THR A 30 22.47 13.13 9.75
CA THR A 30 22.22 14.57 9.56
C THR A 30 20.97 14.89 8.75
N GLY A 31 20.37 13.89 8.10
CA GLY A 31 19.14 14.02 7.31
C GLY A 31 17.88 13.65 8.09
N ASP A 32 16.79 13.38 7.35
CA ASP A 32 15.47 13.16 7.94
C ASP A 32 15.41 11.93 8.87
N GLY A 33 16.29 10.94 8.67
CA GLY A 33 16.40 9.76 9.52
C GLY A 33 16.95 10.07 10.93
N ALA A 34 17.73 11.13 11.10
CA ALA A 34 18.35 11.49 12.38
C ALA A 34 17.34 11.92 13.45
N GLY A 35 16.16 12.39 13.05
CA GLY A 35 15.07 12.79 13.94
C GLY A 35 14.15 11.65 14.36
N VAL A 36 14.31 10.45 13.80
CA VAL A 36 13.44 9.29 14.07
C VAL A 36 13.85 8.65 15.39
N THR A 37 12.88 8.47 16.29
CA THR A 37 13.03 7.82 17.59
C THR A 37 12.24 6.52 17.65
N GLY A 38 12.50 5.67 18.65
CA GLY A 38 11.83 4.36 18.78
C GLY A 38 12.55 3.22 18.04
N GLY A 39 13.87 3.35 17.83
CA GLY A 39 14.65 2.38 17.10
C GLY A 39 16.05 2.89 16.73
N GLN A 40 16.75 2.12 15.92
CA GLN A 40 18.11 2.42 15.47
C GLN A 40 18.28 2.14 13.98
N TRP A 41 19.04 2.98 13.29
CA TRP A 41 19.35 2.82 11.88
C TRP A 41 20.62 2.00 11.65
N SER A 42 20.68 1.31 10.51
CA SER A 42 21.88 0.68 9.98
C SER A 42 21.89 0.73 8.45
N CYS A 43 23.06 0.87 7.85
CA CYS A 43 23.22 0.83 6.39
C CYS A 43 23.72 -0.56 5.99
N ASP A 44 23.04 -1.22 5.06
CA ASP A 44 23.54 -2.47 4.48
C ASP A 44 24.85 -2.17 3.73
N PRO A 45 25.99 -2.79 4.10
CA PRO A 45 27.29 -2.55 3.47
C PRO A 45 27.32 -2.86 1.97
N THR A 46 26.45 -3.75 1.49
CA THR A 46 26.44 -4.21 0.10
C THR A 46 25.60 -3.29 -0.78
N SER A 47 24.36 -3.00 -0.39
CA SER A 47 23.43 -2.19 -1.20
C SER A 47 23.44 -0.70 -0.89
N GLY A 48 23.99 -0.28 0.26
CA GLY A 48 23.89 1.09 0.75
C GLY A 48 22.46 1.51 1.10
N LYS A 49 21.53 0.55 1.27
CA LYS A 49 20.16 0.83 1.72
C LYS A 49 20.14 1.04 3.24
N PRO A 50 19.37 2.03 3.74
CA PRO A 50 19.06 2.14 5.16
C PRO A 50 18.02 1.08 5.58
N TYR A 51 18.27 0.46 6.73
CA TYR A 51 17.33 -0.37 7.48
C TYR A 51 17.08 0.26 8.85
N TYR A 52 15.83 0.22 9.28
CA TYR A 52 15.42 0.67 10.61
C TYR A 52 15.10 -0.54 11.47
N PHE A 53 15.75 -0.62 12.63
CA PHE A 53 15.51 -1.62 13.66
C PHE A 53 14.68 -0.96 14.76
N GLY A 54 13.38 -1.23 14.77
CA GLY A 54 12.45 -0.70 15.76
C GLY A 54 12.67 -1.29 17.15
N ASN A 55 12.05 -0.67 18.14
CA ASN A 55 11.99 -1.16 19.53
C ASN A 55 10.58 -1.14 20.12
N ALA A 56 9.56 -1.10 19.25
CA ALA A 56 8.16 -1.02 19.64
C ALA A 56 7.50 -2.41 19.57
N PHE A 57 6.67 -2.72 20.56
CA PHE A 57 5.89 -3.96 20.60
C PHE A 57 4.58 -3.81 19.85
N LEU A 58 4.55 -4.30 18.61
CA LEU A 58 3.48 -4.03 17.65
C LEU A 58 2.88 -5.33 17.09
N SER A 59 1.65 -5.26 16.56
CA SER A 59 1.15 -6.28 15.64
C SER A 59 1.79 -6.11 14.26
N PHE A 60 1.68 -7.11 13.38
CA PHE A 60 2.25 -7.00 12.03
C PHE A 60 1.75 -5.76 11.28
N ASN A 61 0.45 -5.51 11.32
CA ASN A 61 -0.15 -4.38 10.62
C ASN A 61 0.31 -3.04 11.21
N ALA A 62 0.45 -2.95 12.54
CA ALA A 62 0.96 -1.74 13.21
C ALA A 62 2.47 -1.52 12.98
N ALA A 63 3.25 -2.60 12.90
CA ALA A 63 4.65 -2.54 12.51
C ALA A 63 4.83 -2.05 11.07
N ARG A 64 4.01 -2.57 10.15
CA ARG A 64 4.00 -2.15 8.74
C ARG A 64 3.67 -0.67 8.58
N ALA A 65 2.64 -0.24 9.29
CA ALA A 65 2.23 1.14 9.40
C ALA A 65 3.36 2.06 9.86
N GLN A 66 4.06 1.67 10.93
CA GLN A 66 5.17 2.42 11.49
C GLN A 66 6.32 2.55 10.47
N CYS A 67 6.66 1.47 9.76
CA CYS A 67 7.62 1.51 8.67
C CYS A 67 7.19 2.49 7.57
N GLN A 68 5.93 2.45 7.15
CA GLN A 68 5.41 3.34 6.10
C GLN A 68 5.35 4.82 6.50
N ALA A 69 5.36 5.12 7.80
CA ALA A 69 5.41 6.48 8.34
C ALA A 69 6.83 7.05 8.44
N LEU A 70 7.88 6.23 8.20
CA LEU A 70 9.26 6.71 8.25
C LEU A 70 9.55 7.74 7.15
N PRO A 71 10.46 8.69 7.39
CA PRO A 71 10.85 9.67 6.39
C PRO A 71 11.42 9.00 5.13
N PRO A 72 11.09 9.49 3.94
CA PRO A 72 11.49 8.83 2.71
C PRO A 72 12.99 8.95 2.47
N PHE A 73 13.59 7.87 1.95
CA PHE A 73 14.99 7.86 1.55
C PHE A 73 15.09 7.93 0.03
N ASN A 74 15.73 8.98 -0.51
CA ASN A 74 15.83 9.22 -1.95
C ASN A 74 14.47 9.14 -2.68
N GLY A 75 13.43 9.68 -2.02
CA GLY A 75 12.06 9.68 -2.54
C GLY A 75 11.38 8.33 -2.50
N LYS A 76 11.94 7.31 -1.86
CA LYS A 76 11.31 6.00 -1.63
C LYS A 76 10.77 5.90 -0.20
N LEU A 77 9.60 5.30 -0.06
CA LEU A 77 9.00 5.01 1.24
C LEU A 77 9.69 3.81 1.89
N PHE A 78 9.47 3.65 3.17
CA PHE A 78 9.80 2.44 3.90
C PHE A 78 8.58 1.52 3.99
N ASP A 79 8.83 0.22 4.16
CA ASP A 79 7.83 -0.79 4.50
C ASP A 79 8.54 -1.88 5.34
N LEU A 80 7.84 -2.92 5.78
CA LEU A 80 8.50 -4.06 6.45
C LEU A 80 9.54 -4.70 5.53
N ALA A 81 10.64 -5.18 6.12
CA ALA A 81 11.75 -5.79 5.40
C ALA A 81 11.32 -6.97 4.51
N VAL A 82 11.60 -6.89 3.21
CA VAL A 82 11.51 -7.99 2.24
C VAL A 82 12.90 -8.53 2.00
N ILE A 83 13.17 -9.72 2.54
CA ILE A 83 14.51 -10.31 2.56
C ILE A 83 14.60 -11.34 1.44
N GLU A 84 15.21 -11.01 0.31
CA GLU A 84 15.17 -11.88 -0.88
C GLU A 84 16.51 -12.58 -1.16
N THR A 85 17.57 -12.18 -0.47
CA THR A 85 18.94 -12.70 -0.69
C THR A 85 19.58 -13.20 0.60
N GLN A 86 20.51 -14.15 0.47
CA GLN A 86 21.23 -14.67 1.63
C GLN A 86 22.12 -13.59 2.25
N GLU A 87 22.73 -12.75 1.42
CA GLU A 87 23.58 -11.64 1.85
C GLU A 87 22.80 -10.62 2.70
N GLU A 88 21.57 -10.32 2.31
CA GLU A 88 20.67 -9.44 3.07
C GLU A 88 20.22 -10.08 4.39
N LEU A 89 19.87 -11.37 4.36
CA LEU A 89 19.55 -12.11 5.57
C LEU A 89 20.73 -12.08 6.55
N ASP A 90 21.94 -12.37 6.06
CA ASP A 90 23.17 -12.38 6.85
C ASP A 90 23.47 -11.00 7.45
N PHE A 91 23.26 -9.92 6.68
CA PHE A 91 23.38 -8.55 7.19
C PHE A 91 22.40 -8.29 8.34
N ILE A 92 21.12 -8.64 8.16
CA ILE A 92 20.06 -8.38 9.15
C ILE A 92 20.33 -9.16 10.44
N VAL A 93 20.53 -10.48 10.36
CA VAL A 93 20.63 -11.34 11.55
C VAL A 93 21.94 -11.09 12.32
N ASN A 94 23.01 -10.69 11.64
CA ASN A 94 24.28 -10.38 12.29
C ASN A 94 24.41 -8.89 12.67
N ASN A 95 23.37 -8.08 12.40
CA ASN A 95 23.40 -6.66 12.73
C ASN A 95 23.46 -6.46 14.26
N PRO A 96 24.36 -5.62 14.80
CA PRO A 96 24.39 -5.32 16.23
C PRO A 96 23.15 -4.59 16.74
N LYS A 97 22.28 -4.08 15.84
CA LYS A 97 21.00 -3.47 16.16
C LYS A 97 19.86 -4.50 16.31
N TYR A 98 20.10 -5.73 15.91
CA TYR A 98 19.18 -6.85 16.12
C TYR A 98 19.29 -7.32 17.57
N THR A 99 18.26 -7.06 18.38
CA THR A 99 18.15 -7.51 19.79
C THR A 99 17.70 -8.97 19.87
N ASP A 100 17.63 -9.55 21.07
CA ASP A 100 17.17 -10.93 21.25
C ASP A 100 15.64 -11.12 21.04
N PHE A 101 14.89 -10.05 20.76
CA PHE A 101 13.45 -10.14 20.47
C PHE A 101 13.16 -10.67 19.05
N ILE A 102 11.98 -11.27 18.89
CA ILE A 102 11.50 -11.76 17.60
C ILE A 102 11.24 -10.55 16.68
N ARG A 103 11.52 -10.68 15.38
CA ARG A 103 11.39 -9.59 14.42
C ARG A 103 10.20 -9.73 13.48
N ILE A 104 9.41 -8.67 13.39
CA ILE A 104 8.36 -8.53 12.38
C ILE A 104 9.02 -8.11 11.06
N ILE A 105 8.81 -8.92 10.03
CA ILE A 105 9.33 -8.74 8.67
C ILE A 105 8.17 -8.83 7.67
N GLY A 106 8.38 -8.44 6.42
CA GLY A 106 7.35 -8.31 5.39
C GLY A 106 6.89 -9.63 4.77
N LEU A 107 6.93 -10.75 5.49
CA LEU A 107 6.53 -12.06 4.98
C LEU A 107 5.15 -12.43 5.52
N ARG A 108 4.18 -12.67 4.62
CA ARG A 108 2.79 -12.97 5.02
C ARG A 108 2.12 -13.94 4.05
N ALA A 109 0.99 -14.47 4.47
CA ALA A 109 0.14 -15.28 3.63
C ALA A 109 -1.33 -14.86 3.80
N GLU A 110 -1.98 -14.68 2.67
CA GLU A 110 -3.39 -14.25 2.57
C GLU A 110 -4.33 -15.45 2.47
N THR A 111 -3.84 -16.57 1.91
CA THR A 111 -4.55 -17.84 1.80
C THR A 111 -3.61 -18.96 2.23
N PHE A 112 -4.13 -19.95 2.93
CA PHE A 112 -3.35 -21.07 3.45
C PHE A 112 -3.86 -22.40 2.93
N SER A 113 -2.92 -23.25 2.58
CA SER A 113 -3.15 -24.67 2.43
C SER A 113 -3.54 -25.25 3.81
N ASN A 114 -4.35 -26.30 3.83
CA ASN A 114 -4.57 -27.10 5.03
C ASN A 114 -4.01 -28.52 4.78
N PRO A 115 -2.89 -28.92 5.41
CA PRO A 115 -2.07 -28.16 6.36
C PRO A 115 -1.25 -27.02 5.70
N PRO A 116 -0.85 -26.00 6.48
CA PRO A 116 -0.09 -24.86 5.97
C PRO A 116 1.28 -25.28 5.43
N ARG A 117 1.71 -24.63 4.35
CA ARG A 117 2.99 -24.89 3.68
C ARG A 117 3.83 -23.61 3.63
N PRO A 118 5.17 -23.70 3.66
CA PRO A 118 6.04 -22.55 3.45
C PRO A 118 5.73 -21.78 2.15
N SER A 119 5.32 -22.48 1.10
CA SER A 119 4.94 -21.90 -0.20
C SER A 119 3.70 -21.01 -0.17
N ASP A 120 2.92 -21.06 0.91
CA ASP A 120 1.75 -20.19 1.07
C ASP A 120 2.21 -18.74 1.36
N PHE A 121 3.41 -18.56 1.94
CA PHE A 121 3.98 -17.27 2.31
C PHE A 121 4.64 -16.56 1.12
N LYS A 122 4.38 -15.25 1.05
CA LYS A 122 4.94 -14.32 0.08
C LYS A 122 5.35 -13.03 0.77
N TRP A 123 6.35 -12.39 0.21
CA TRP A 123 6.74 -11.07 0.62
C TRP A 123 5.65 -10.06 0.29
N ILE A 124 5.56 -8.96 1.04
CA ILE A 124 4.57 -7.89 0.83
C ILE A 124 4.72 -7.18 -0.52
N ASN A 125 5.86 -7.35 -1.21
CA ASN A 125 6.06 -6.92 -2.61
C ASN A 125 5.53 -7.94 -3.64
N GLY A 126 5.03 -9.09 -3.21
CA GLY A 126 4.49 -10.18 -4.02
C GLY A 126 5.50 -11.28 -4.38
N ALA A 127 6.78 -11.13 -4.03
CA ALA A 127 7.81 -12.12 -4.34
C ALA A 127 7.62 -13.41 -3.52
N PRO A 128 7.96 -14.58 -4.09
CA PRO A 128 7.90 -15.84 -3.36
C PRO A 128 9.03 -15.95 -2.32
N LEU A 129 8.81 -16.71 -1.26
CA LEU A 129 9.88 -17.10 -0.35
C LEU A 129 10.82 -18.11 -1.03
N THR A 130 12.02 -17.68 -1.40
CA THR A 130 13.06 -18.53 -2.01
C THR A 130 14.24 -18.82 -1.09
N LEU A 131 14.35 -18.11 0.05
CA LEU A 131 15.40 -18.34 1.03
C LEU A 131 15.20 -19.68 1.76
N ASP A 132 16.30 -20.36 2.03
CA ASP A 132 16.31 -21.62 2.78
C ASP A 132 16.29 -21.33 4.30
N ILE A 133 15.14 -20.85 4.78
CA ILE A 133 14.90 -20.60 6.20
C ILE A 133 13.79 -21.54 6.68
N SER A 134 14.07 -22.27 7.75
CA SER A 134 13.11 -23.22 8.32
C SER A 134 12.01 -22.51 9.10
N PHE A 135 10.79 -23.02 9.02
CA PHE A 135 9.73 -22.61 9.95
C PHE A 135 9.78 -23.46 11.22
N ASN A 136 9.93 -22.82 12.37
CA ASN A 136 9.78 -23.47 13.66
C ASN A 136 8.30 -23.50 14.03
N ASN A 137 7.75 -24.71 14.13
CA ASN A 137 6.34 -24.97 14.43
C ASN A 137 5.40 -24.23 13.48
N LEU A 138 5.21 -24.73 12.25
CA LEU A 138 4.03 -24.36 11.44
C LEU A 138 2.79 -24.91 12.14
N PRO A 139 2.01 -24.09 12.87
CA PRO A 139 0.97 -24.63 13.72
C PRO A 139 -0.19 -25.07 12.82
N SER A 140 -0.77 -26.22 13.14
CA SER A 140 -2.01 -26.69 12.52
C SER A 140 -3.16 -25.83 13.02
N PHE A 141 -3.27 -24.61 12.48
CA PHE A 141 -4.30 -23.66 12.85
C PHE A 141 -5.61 -23.97 12.13
N SER A 142 -6.74 -23.89 12.84
CA SER A 142 -8.07 -23.94 12.23
C SER A 142 -8.57 -22.53 11.87
N GLY A 143 -9.07 -22.35 10.65
CA GLY A 143 -9.75 -21.12 10.19
C GLY A 143 -9.00 -20.23 9.19
N SER A 144 -9.75 -19.38 8.48
CA SER A 144 -9.28 -18.49 7.41
C SER A 144 -8.76 -17.14 7.93
N VAL A 145 -7.78 -17.14 8.83
CA VAL A 145 -7.22 -15.90 9.38
C VAL A 145 -5.86 -15.62 8.72
N SER A 146 -5.57 -14.35 8.42
CA SER A 146 -4.28 -13.92 7.86
C SER A 146 -3.12 -14.37 8.75
N ARG A 147 -2.01 -14.83 8.17
CA ARG A 147 -0.79 -15.15 8.93
C ARG A 147 0.39 -14.35 8.43
N CYS A 148 1.23 -14.02 9.38
CA CYS A 148 2.41 -13.24 9.18
C CYS A 148 3.57 -14.01 9.79
N ALA A 149 4.70 -14.00 9.09
CA ALA A 149 5.90 -14.67 9.53
C ALA A 149 6.81 -13.68 10.25
N GLN A 150 7.45 -14.17 11.30
CA GLN A 150 8.35 -13.43 12.14
C GLN A 150 9.71 -14.11 12.13
N LEU A 151 10.79 -13.34 12.19
CA LEU A 151 12.15 -13.84 12.18
C LEU A 151 12.64 -13.98 13.62
N ASP A 152 12.92 -15.21 14.02
CA ASP A 152 13.66 -15.52 15.23
C ASP A 152 15.13 -15.74 14.84
N LYS A 153 16.06 -15.20 15.63
CA LYS A 153 17.50 -15.35 15.42
C LYS A 153 18.07 -16.52 16.23
N ASN A 154 17.40 -16.95 17.30
CA ASN A 154 17.94 -17.87 18.30
C ASN A 154 16.92 -18.97 18.68
N PRO A 155 16.74 -20.02 17.85
CA PRO A 155 17.49 -20.33 16.63
C PRO A 155 16.98 -19.58 15.39
N LEU A 156 17.82 -19.44 14.36
CA LEU A 156 17.43 -18.79 13.11
C LEU A 156 16.26 -19.55 12.45
N ALA A 157 15.06 -18.98 12.51
CA ALA A 157 13.84 -19.60 12.01
C ALA A 157 12.73 -18.57 11.74
N LEU A 158 11.76 -18.99 10.93
CA LEU A 158 10.51 -18.28 10.76
C LEU A 158 9.44 -18.83 11.71
N LEU A 159 8.71 -17.93 12.36
CA LEU A 159 7.56 -18.24 13.22
C LEU A 159 6.29 -17.74 12.55
N ALA A 160 5.31 -18.62 12.35
CA ALA A 160 4.04 -18.25 11.73
C ALA A 160 3.01 -17.89 12.79
N GLU A 161 2.59 -16.63 12.80
CA GLU A 161 1.66 -16.09 13.80
C GLU A 161 0.44 -15.44 13.15
N ASN A 162 -0.58 -15.18 13.97
CA ASN A 162 -1.70 -14.34 13.55
C ASN A 162 -1.19 -12.91 13.30
N CYS A 163 -1.48 -12.31 12.14
CA CYS A 163 -1.07 -10.93 11.86
C CYS A 163 -1.62 -9.91 12.87
N ASP A 164 -2.75 -10.25 13.52
CA ASP A 164 -3.44 -9.38 14.46
C ASP A 164 -2.99 -9.60 15.92
N SER A 165 -2.19 -10.63 16.22
CA SER A 165 -1.64 -10.76 17.56
C SER A 165 -0.56 -9.70 17.76
N SER A 166 -0.77 -8.82 18.73
CA SER A 166 0.31 -8.06 19.34
C SER A 166 0.91 -8.90 20.46
N SER A 167 2.21 -9.19 20.38
CA SER A 167 2.94 -9.79 21.50
C SER A 167 3.86 -8.75 22.13
N SER A 168 4.22 -8.98 23.40
CA SER A 168 5.13 -8.11 24.15
C SER A 168 6.60 -8.26 23.76
N ASP A 169 6.93 -9.13 22.80
CA ASP A 169 8.31 -9.57 22.51
C ASP A 169 8.65 -9.46 21.00
N GLN A 170 7.94 -8.61 20.26
CA GLN A 170 8.09 -8.45 18.82
C GLN A 170 8.47 -7.02 18.44
N GLU A 171 9.58 -6.86 17.73
CA GLU A 171 10.06 -5.56 17.22
C GLU A 171 10.11 -5.58 15.69
N GLU A 172 9.91 -4.45 15.02
CA GLU A 172 9.88 -4.40 13.55
C GLU A 172 11.23 -4.13 12.90
N ILE A 173 11.41 -4.64 11.68
CA ILE A 173 12.49 -4.22 10.78
C ILE A 173 11.86 -3.59 9.54
N CYS A 174 12.25 -2.35 9.27
CA CYS A 174 11.83 -1.64 8.06
C CYS A 174 12.97 -1.57 7.06
N GLU A 175 12.63 -1.67 5.78
CA GLU A 175 13.55 -1.41 4.67
C GLU A 175 12.99 -0.33 3.75
N VAL A 176 13.87 0.24 2.93
CA VAL A 176 13.43 1.08 1.81
C VAL A 176 12.69 0.24 0.77
N SER A 177 11.42 0.55 0.57
CA SER A 177 10.56 -0.09 -0.40
C SER A 177 10.94 0.29 -1.83
N THR A 178 10.40 -0.45 -2.80
CA THR A 178 10.41 -0.02 -4.21
C THR A 178 9.41 1.10 -4.50
N ILE A 179 8.53 1.41 -3.53
CA ILE A 179 7.47 2.41 -3.63
C ILE A 179 8.04 3.82 -3.39
N LEU A 180 7.61 4.79 -4.20
CA LEU A 180 8.00 6.20 -4.09
C LEU A 180 7.07 7.00 -3.16
N ALA A 181 7.64 7.96 -2.42
CA ALA A 181 6.93 8.83 -1.49
C ALA A 181 6.18 9.96 -2.22
N PRO A 182 4.95 10.31 -1.80
CA PRO A 182 4.21 11.42 -2.40
C PRO A 182 4.86 12.77 -2.03
N ASN A 183 5.55 13.39 -2.99
CA ASN A 183 6.00 14.80 -3.05
C ASN A 183 6.81 15.39 -1.87
N VAL A 184 8.14 15.25 -1.94
CA VAL A 184 9.04 16.41 -1.80
C VAL A 184 9.33 16.90 -3.23
N ALA A 185 8.73 18.02 -3.65
CA ALA A 185 8.81 18.53 -5.05
C ALA A 185 9.91 19.62 -5.19
N PRO A 186 10.49 19.90 -6.39
CA PRO A 186 9.90 19.71 -7.72
C PRO A 186 10.86 19.10 -8.77
N ASN A 187 10.48 17.94 -9.32
CA ASN A 187 10.72 17.53 -10.72
C ASN A 187 10.22 16.10 -10.85
N VAL A 188 9.00 15.93 -11.37
CA VAL A 188 8.32 14.64 -11.52
C VAL A 188 8.92 13.84 -12.68
N PRO A 189 9.48 12.63 -12.44
CA PRO A 189 9.78 11.64 -13.46
C PRO A 189 8.74 10.48 -13.41
N PRO A 190 8.70 9.58 -14.42
CA PRO A 190 7.45 9.04 -14.96
C PRO A 190 6.67 7.98 -14.15
N SER A 191 7.11 7.52 -12.98
CA SER A 191 6.63 6.24 -12.40
C SER A 191 5.49 6.32 -11.38
N VAL A 192 5.12 7.49 -10.86
CA VAL A 192 3.84 7.67 -10.12
C VAL A 192 2.73 8.09 -11.08
N ALA A 193 3.10 8.85 -12.13
CA ALA A 193 2.25 8.99 -13.30
C ALA A 193 1.88 7.61 -13.85
N SER A 194 2.82 6.66 -13.96
CA SER A 194 2.54 5.32 -14.50
C SER A 194 1.43 4.56 -13.75
N ALA A 195 1.31 4.70 -12.42
CA ALA A 195 0.24 4.06 -11.65
C ALA A 195 -1.16 4.62 -11.99
N CYS A 196 -1.27 5.92 -12.24
CA CYS A 196 -2.49 6.52 -12.76
C CYS A 196 -2.63 6.41 -14.29
N GLU A 197 -1.53 6.22 -15.01
CA GLU A 197 -1.51 6.03 -16.45
C GLU A 197 -1.97 4.64 -16.88
N GLU A 198 -1.79 3.60 -16.06
CA GLU A 198 -2.41 2.28 -16.33
C GLU A 198 -3.92 2.28 -16.01
N VAL A 199 -4.40 3.22 -15.19
CA VAL A 199 -5.84 3.40 -14.86
C VAL A 199 -6.56 4.28 -15.92
N LYS A 200 -5.92 4.54 -17.07
CA LYS A 200 -6.33 5.50 -18.13
C LYS A 200 -7.75 5.33 -18.68
N THR A 201 -8.38 4.17 -18.51
CA THR A 201 -9.73 3.90 -19.06
C THR A 201 -10.87 4.40 -18.18
N ARG A 202 -10.58 4.84 -16.95
CA ARG A 202 -11.58 5.22 -15.96
C ARG A 202 -11.48 6.73 -15.69
N TYR A 203 -12.60 7.40 -15.83
CA TYR A 203 -12.74 8.83 -15.58
C TYR A 203 -13.33 9.03 -14.20
N PHE A 204 -12.86 10.06 -13.52
CA PHE A 204 -13.27 10.34 -12.16
C PHE A 204 -13.72 11.78 -12.03
N GLN A 205 -14.82 11.98 -11.31
CA GLN A 205 -15.38 13.29 -11.00
C GLN A 205 -15.60 13.37 -9.49
N ILE A 206 -15.03 14.41 -8.89
CA ILE A 206 -15.29 14.80 -7.52
C ILE A 206 -16.49 15.74 -7.54
N ASP A 207 -17.34 15.68 -6.52
CA ASP A 207 -18.38 16.68 -6.38
C ASP A 207 -17.76 18.08 -6.16
N GLU A 208 -17.98 19.00 -7.10
CA GLU A 208 -17.39 20.35 -7.06
C GLU A 208 -18.06 21.26 -6.02
N ASP A 209 -19.28 20.92 -5.62
CA ASP A 209 -20.06 21.65 -4.61
C ASP A 209 -19.73 21.22 -3.17
N ASN A 210 -18.79 20.28 -2.99
CA ASN A 210 -18.41 19.68 -1.70
C ASN A 210 -19.62 19.13 -0.92
N GLN A 211 -20.64 18.62 -1.62
CA GLN A 211 -21.80 17.98 -0.99
C GLN A 211 -21.37 16.73 -0.24
N GLN A 212 -22.03 16.52 0.90
CA GLN A 212 -21.93 15.30 1.68
C GLN A 212 -23.29 14.62 1.66
N LEU A 213 -23.31 13.35 1.26
CA LEU A 213 -24.53 12.59 1.03
C LEU A 213 -24.44 11.24 1.73
N SER A 214 -25.60 10.62 2.01
CA SER A 214 -25.63 9.21 2.40
C SER A 214 -25.01 8.35 1.30
N TRP A 215 -24.63 7.11 1.59
CA TRP A 215 -24.03 6.24 0.59
C TRP A 215 -24.99 6.01 -0.61
N GLU A 216 -26.29 5.82 -0.33
CA GLU A 216 -27.31 5.60 -1.35
C GLU A 216 -27.57 6.85 -2.19
N ASP A 217 -27.64 8.03 -1.56
CA ASP A 217 -27.81 9.30 -2.26
C ASP A 217 -26.57 9.64 -3.10
N ALA A 218 -25.36 9.37 -2.60
CA ALA A 218 -24.12 9.57 -3.33
C ALA A 218 -24.03 8.65 -4.57
N GLN A 219 -24.43 7.38 -4.42
CA GLN A 219 -24.55 6.47 -5.56
C GLN A 219 -25.58 6.95 -6.58
N THR A 220 -26.74 7.43 -6.11
CA THR A 220 -27.78 8.00 -6.98
C THR A 220 -27.27 9.24 -7.73
N ALA A 221 -26.57 10.14 -7.06
CA ALA A 221 -25.96 11.32 -7.66
C ALA A 221 -24.91 10.96 -8.73
N CYS A 222 -24.12 9.91 -8.51
CA CYS A 222 -23.22 9.40 -9.55
C CYS A 222 -23.99 8.79 -10.73
N MET A 223 -25.07 8.05 -10.47
CA MET A 223 -25.91 7.45 -11.53
C MET A 223 -26.59 8.49 -12.40
N GLU A 224 -27.07 9.60 -11.83
CA GLU A 224 -27.64 10.73 -12.58
C GLU A 224 -26.64 11.32 -13.60
N LYS A 225 -25.33 11.17 -13.31
CA LYS A 225 -24.24 11.58 -14.19
C LYS A 225 -23.73 10.46 -15.11
N ASN A 226 -24.46 9.33 -15.24
CA ASN A 226 -24.03 8.12 -15.96
C ASN A 226 -22.72 7.50 -15.42
N ALA A 227 -22.53 7.55 -14.11
CA ALA A 227 -21.38 7.00 -13.40
C ALA A 227 -21.84 6.14 -12.21
N HIS A 228 -20.89 5.67 -11.42
CA HIS A 228 -21.14 5.04 -10.12
C HIS A 228 -20.09 5.51 -9.10
N LEU A 229 -20.28 5.20 -7.82
CA LEU A 229 -19.25 5.42 -6.82
C LEU A 229 -17.96 4.68 -7.19
N ILE A 230 -16.82 5.32 -6.92
CA ILE A 230 -15.52 4.78 -7.28
C ILE A 230 -15.24 3.40 -6.70
N THR A 231 -14.61 2.57 -7.53
CA THR A 231 -14.14 1.23 -7.20
C THR A 231 -12.61 1.20 -7.13
N VAL A 232 -12.09 0.44 -6.16
CA VAL A 232 -10.65 0.31 -5.93
C VAL A 232 -10.29 -1.17 -5.91
N LYS A 233 -9.83 -1.70 -7.04
CA LYS A 233 -9.73 -3.14 -7.31
C LYS A 233 -8.33 -3.70 -7.20
N SER A 234 -7.33 -2.84 -6.96
CA SER A 234 -5.94 -3.25 -6.79
C SER A 234 -5.17 -2.23 -5.95
N HIS A 235 -3.99 -2.64 -5.47
CA HIS A 235 -3.09 -1.74 -4.76
C HIS A 235 -2.69 -0.52 -5.61
N LYS A 236 -2.48 -0.71 -6.92
CA LYS A 236 -2.18 0.38 -7.86
C LYS A 236 -3.32 1.41 -7.92
N GLU A 237 -4.56 0.94 -7.99
CA GLU A 237 -5.73 1.82 -8.00
C GLU A 237 -5.90 2.55 -6.67
N ASN A 238 -5.62 1.88 -5.56
CA ASN A 238 -5.66 2.47 -4.22
C ASN A 238 -4.67 3.63 -4.09
N LEU A 239 -3.44 3.44 -4.58
CA LEU A 239 -2.42 4.47 -4.63
C LEU A 239 -2.83 5.62 -5.56
N CYS A 240 -3.39 5.33 -6.74
CA CYS A 240 -3.87 6.39 -7.63
C CYS A 240 -5.02 7.18 -7.01
N ALA A 241 -5.96 6.53 -6.33
CA ALA A 241 -7.05 7.20 -5.60
C ALA A 241 -6.50 8.08 -4.48
N PHE A 242 -5.59 7.54 -3.67
CA PHE A 242 -4.91 8.32 -2.63
C PHE A 242 -4.24 9.58 -3.21
N VAL A 243 -3.39 9.43 -4.22
CA VAL A 243 -2.64 10.56 -4.83
C VAL A 243 -3.58 11.57 -5.50
N LYS A 244 -4.55 11.12 -6.29
CA LYS A 244 -5.46 12.03 -7.04
C LYS A 244 -6.36 12.83 -6.11
N TYR A 245 -6.88 12.19 -5.06
CA TYR A 245 -7.91 12.81 -4.23
C TYR A 245 -7.32 13.52 -3.02
N GLN A 246 -6.15 13.11 -2.51
CA GLN A 246 -5.49 13.83 -1.41
C GLN A 246 -5.17 15.30 -1.79
N THR A 247 -4.81 15.57 -3.04
CA THR A 247 -4.46 16.94 -3.49
C THR A 247 -5.64 17.79 -3.94
N SER A 248 -6.75 17.14 -4.31
CA SER A 248 -7.93 17.77 -4.92
C SER A 248 -9.05 17.98 -3.90
N VAL A 249 -9.07 17.15 -2.86
CA VAL A 249 -10.08 17.09 -1.81
C VAL A 249 -9.48 17.62 -0.50
N ARG A 250 -8.81 18.78 -0.58
CA ARG A 250 -7.90 19.36 0.45
C ARG A 250 -8.48 19.60 1.85
N SER A 251 -9.75 19.30 2.08
CA SER A 251 -10.46 19.52 3.34
C SER A 251 -11.32 18.34 3.81
N LEU A 252 -11.19 17.15 3.22
CA LEU A 252 -12.05 16.01 3.56
C LEU A 252 -11.23 14.86 4.13
N ASP A 253 -11.70 14.34 5.26
CA ASP A 253 -11.06 13.22 5.97
C ASP A 253 -11.34 11.86 5.31
N ALA A 254 -12.45 11.75 4.57
CA ALA A 254 -12.90 10.52 3.93
C ALA A 254 -13.87 10.77 2.76
N PHE A 255 -14.05 9.77 1.90
CA PHE A 255 -15.12 9.74 0.91
C PHE A 255 -15.71 8.33 0.70
N TRP A 256 -16.94 8.23 0.19
CA TRP A 256 -17.61 6.95 -0.09
C TRP A 256 -16.95 6.15 -1.22
N LEU A 257 -16.74 4.85 -0.98
CA LEU A 257 -16.43 3.86 -2.01
C LEU A 257 -17.71 3.17 -2.49
N GLY A 258 -17.69 2.66 -3.72
CA GLY A 258 -18.72 1.77 -4.25
C GLY A 258 -18.69 0.37 -3.65
N LEU A 259 -18.14 0.19 -2.45
CA LEU A 259 -18.03 -1.10 -1.76
C LEU A 259 -19.07 -1.17 -0.64
N VAL A 260 -19.87 -2.23 -0.65
CA VAL A 260 -20.88 -2.50 0.38
C VAL A 260 -20.79 -3.94 0.87
N ASN A 261 -21.25 -4.17 2.10
CA ASN A 261 -21.53 -5.50 2.61
C ASN A 261 -22.99 -5.56 3.05
N ASP A 262 -23.82 -6.29 2.29
CA ASP A 262 -25.26 -6.41 2.53
C ASP A 262 -25.64 -7.80 3.10
N PHE A 263 -26.90 -7.93 3.53
CA PHE A 263 -27.45 -9.17 4.05
C PHE A 263 -27.97 -10.13 2.96
N GLU A 264 -28.20 -9.65 1.74
CA GLU A 264 -28.96 -10.40 0.73
C GLU A 264 -28.10 -11.43 -0.01
N GLU A 265 -26.81 -11.18 -0.22
CA GLU A 265 -25.92 -12.12 -0.92
C GLU A 265 -24.81 -12.72 -0.03
N LYS A 266 -25.20 -13.57 0.92
CA LYS A 266 -24.28 -14.43 1.69
C LYS A 266 -23.18 -13.67 2.47
N LYS A 267 -23.43 -12.42 2.88
CA LYS A 267 -22.51 -11.62 3.72
C LYS A 267 -21.13 -11.42 3.08
N LYS A 268 -21.09 -11.07 1.80
CA LYS A 268 -19.84 -10.82 1.06
C LYS A 268 -19.76 -9.38 0.59
N PHE A 269 -18.60 -8.76 0.81
CA PHE A 269 -18.25 -7.46 0.25
C PHE A 269 -18.34 -7.46 -1.28
N ARG A 270 -19.13 -6.54 -1.85
CA ARG A 270 -19.37 -6.45 -3.29
C ARG A 270 -19.17 -5.01 -3.78
N TRP A 271 -18.47 -4.89 -4.92
CA TRP A 271 -18.35 -3.64 -5.63
C TRP A 271 -19.64 -3.32 -6.40
N ILE A 272 -19.99 -2.04 -6.48
CA ILE A 272 -21.23 -1.57 -7.10
C ILE A 272 -21.33 -1.87 -8.60
N ASP A 273 -20.19 -2.07 -9.25
CA ASP A 273 -20.07 -2.50 -10.65
C ASP A 273 -20.06 -4.02 -10.82
N ASN A 274 -20.32 -4.76 -9.73
CA ASN A 274 -20.31 -6.23 -9.64
C ASN A 274 -18.95 -6.88 -9.95
N ASP A 275 -17.85 -6.14 -9.84
CA ASP A 275 -16.51 -6.71 -9.95
C ASP A 275 -16.22 -7.68 -8.79
N LEU A 276 -15.52 -8.77 -9.09
CA LEU A 276 -15.18 -9.84 -8.14
C LEU A 276 -13.84 -9.63 -7.42
N SER A 277 -13.20 -8.47 -7.59
CA SER A 277 -11.89 -8.18 -6.98
C SER A 277 -11.92 -8.38 -5.46
N PRO A 278 -11.01 -9.21 -4.91
CA PRO A 278 -10.90 -9.43 -3.48
C PRO A 278 -10.12 -8.31 -2.76
N TYR A 279 -9.58 -7.32 -3.48
CA TYR A 279 -8.70 -6.31 -2.91
C TYR A 279 -9.39 -5.46 -1.83
N ARG A 280 -8.86 -5.42 -0.62
CA ARG A 280 -9.34 -4.57 0.47
C ARG A 280 -8.15 -3.97 1.23
N ASN A 281 -8.18 -2.67 1.50
CA ASN A 281 -7.13 -1.98 2.23
C ASN A 281 -7.63 -1.47 3.59
N TRP A 282 -8.16 -2.34 4.45
CA TRP A 282 -8.81 -1.91 5.70
C TRP A 282 -7.90 -1.08 6.61
N CYS A 283 -8.46 -0.02 7.21
CA CYS A 283 -7.77 0.82 8.19
C CYS A 283 -7.36 0.00 9.41
N GLY A 284 -6.19 0.30 9.96
CA GLY A 284 -5.55 -0.51 11.01
C GLY A 284 -5.25 -1.95 10.61
N GLY A 285 -5.43 -2.33 9.33
CA GLY A 285 -5.31 -3.70 8.84
C GLY A 285 -6.39 -4.66 9.33
N VAL A 286 -7.42 -4.17 10.03
CA VAL A 286 -8.45 -5.00 10.65
C VAL A 286 -9.57 -5.30 9.66
N THR A 287 -9.71 -6.56 9.28
CA THR A 287 -10.87 -6.98 8.47
C THR A 287 -12.15 -6.91 9.30
N PRO A 288 -13.25 -6.36 8.76
CA PRO A 288 -14.53 -6.37 9.46
C PRO A 288 -14.98 -7.78 9.82
N THR A 289 -15.61 -7.90 10.99
CA THR A 289 -16.14 -9.17 11.50
C THR A 289 -17.06 -9.84 10.47
N PRO A 290 -16.98 -11.17 10.28
CA PRO A 290 -17.87 -11.88 9.38
C PRO A 290 -19.34 -11.62 9.70
N GLY A 291 -20.06 -11.01 8.74
CA GLY A 291 -21.47 -10.64 8.88
C GLY A 291 -21.74 -9.21 9.36
N SER A 292 -20.72 -8.38 9.55
CA SER A 292 -20.89 -6.94 9.67
C SER A 292 -21.48 -6.37 8.38
N VAL A 293 -22.55 -5.59 8.47
CA VAL A 293 -23.19 -4.95 7.32
C VAL A 293 -22.93 -3.46 7.36
N GLY A 294 -22.77 -2.86 6.19
CA GLY A 294 -22.49 -1.43 6.11
C GLY A 294 -21.87 -1.02 4.77
N CYS A 295 -21.49 0.25 4.75
CA CYS A 295 -20.91 0.94 3.61
C CYS A 295 -19.45 1.29 3.91
N VAL A 296 -18.64 1.48 2.87
CA VAL A 296 -17.20 1.62 3.05
C VAL A 296 -16.72 3.01 2.66
N LEU A 297 -15.98 3.64 3.56
CA LEU A 297 -15.27 4.89 3.34
C LEU A 297 -13.82 4.61 2.92
N PHE A 298 -13.30 5.46 2.04
CA PHE A 298 -11.87 5.64 1.82
C PHE A 298 -11.37 6.76 2.72
N ARG A 299 -10.38 6.46 3.56
CA ARG A 299 -9.72 7.39 4.49
C ARG A 299 -8.34 7.75 3.97
N PHE A 300 -8.04 9.04 3.90
CA PHE A 300 -6.69 9.48 3.51
C PHE A 300 -5.67 9.20 4.62
N GLY A 301 -6.10 9.24 5.87
CA GLY A 301 -5.34 8.77 7.02
C GLY A 301 -6.28 8.18 8.07
N ASP A 302 -5.82 7.14 8.75
CA ASP A 302 -6.47 6.60 9.95
C ASP A 302 -6.21 7.55 11.15
N PRO A 303 -7.17 7.78 12.06
CA PRO A 303 -6.92 8.38 13.37
C PRO A 303 -5.71 7.80 14.14
N SER A 304 -5.35 6.54 13.88
CA SER A 304 -4.18 5.86 14.45
C SER A 304 -2.85 6.19 13.73
N GLY A 305 -2.89 6.85 12.57
CA GLY A 305 -1.73 7.14 11.72
C GLY A 305 -1.22 5.94 10.92
N ALA A 306 -1.91 4.79 10.97
CA ALA A 306 -1.33 3.52 10.57
C ALA A 306 -1.44 3.16 9.07
N THR A 307 -2.28 3.82 8.29
CA THR A 307 -2.52 3.41 6.90
C THR A 307 -2.93 4.61 6.05
N THR A 308 -2.29 4.77 4.89
CA THR A 308 -2.67 5.80 3.91
C THR A 308 -3.62 5.22 2.87
N GLY A 309 -4.71 5.94 2.58
CA GLY A 309 -5.71 5.49 1.62
C GLY A 309 -6.38 4.18 2.01
N CYS A 310 -6.86 4.06 3.24
CA CYS A 310 -7.42 2.82 3.80
C CYS A 310 -8.95 2.79 3.81
N PHE A 311 -9.53 1.62 4.05
CA PHE A 311 -10.97 1.39 4.01
C PHE A 311 -11.53 1.29 5.42
N GLU A 312 -12.61 2.00 5.69
CA GLU A 312 -13.34 1.91 6.96
C GLU A 312 -14.77 1.43 6.68
N LEU A 313 -15.20 0.35 7.36
CA LEU A 313 -16.59 -0.07 7.31
C LEU A 313 -17.40 0.75 8.33
N VAL A 314 -18.42 1.45 7.84
CA VAL A 314 -19.39 2.19 8.66
C VAL A 314 -20.75 1.51 8.59
N ALA A 315 -21.31 1.22 9.77
CA ALA A 315 -22.60 0.55 9.91
C ALA A 315 -23.78 1.45 9.51
N ASP A 316 -23.67 2.76 9.77
CA ASP A 316 -24.67 3.74 9.37
C ASP A 316 -24.31 4.36 8.02
N CYS A 317 -24.86 3.80 6.95
CA CYS A 317 -24.74 4.29 5.58
C CYS A 317 -25.45 5.64 5.34
N SER A 318 -26.26 6.11 6.31
CA SER A 318 -27.05 7.34 6.20
C SER A 318 -26.25 8.59 6.56
N THR A 319 -25.12 8.41 7.27
CA THR A 319 -24.25 9.52 7.67
C THR A 319 -23.69 10.21 6.43
N PRO A 320 -23.84 11.54 6.27
CA PRO A 320 -23.35 12.25 5.11
C PRO A 320 -21.82 12.24 5.00
N HIS A 321 -21.29 11.79 3.87
CA HIS A 321 -19.88 11.90 3.53
C HIS A 321 -19.70 12.38 2.08
N SER A 322 -18.52 12.91 1.80
CA SER A 322 -18.12 13.25 0.44
C SER A 322 -17.99 11.99 -0.41
N PHE A 323 -18.00 12.15 -1.73
CA PHE A 323 -18.01 11.02 -2.65
C PHE A 323 -17.26 11.35 -3.94
N VAL A 324 -16.85 10.30 -4.64
CA VAL A 324 -16.18 10.38 -5.93
C VAL A 324 -16.89 9.44 -6.90
N CYS A 325 -17.25 9.98 -8.05
CA CYS A 325 -17.87 9.21 -9.13
C CYS A 325 -16.81 8.73 -10.11
N GLU A 326 -17.00 7.51 -10.61
CA GLU A 326 -16.19 6.84 -11.61
C GLU A 326 -17.06 6.42 -12.80
N ALA A 327 -16.54 6.57 -14.03
CA ALA A 327 -17.15 6.01 -15.22
C ALA A 327 -16.11 5.48 -16.21
N ASN A 328 -16.53 4.53 -17.04
CA ASN A 328 -15.76 4.02 -18.18
C ASN A 328 -15.96 4.88 -19.46
N THR A 329 -16.56 6.07 -19.35
CA THR A 329 -16.93 6.94 -20.48
C THR A 329 -16.39 8.37 -20.31
N LEU A 330 -16.30 9.13 -21.41
CA LEU A 330 -15.69 10.47 -21.44
C LEU A 330 -16.43 11.51 -20.56
N CYS A 331 -15.68 12.33 -19.81
CA CYS A 331 -16.17 13.48 -19.02
C CYS A 331 -16.38 14.75 -19.89
N ASP A 332 -17.45 15.53 -19.68
CA ASP A 332 -17.50 16.97 -20.01
C ASP A 332 -18.06 17.81 -18.84
N LYS A 333 -18.23 19.13 -19.05
CA LYS A 333 -18.69 20.07 -18.01
C LYS A 333 -20.08 19.75 -17.45
N ASN A 334 -20.86 18.92 -18.15
CA ASN A 334 -22.20 18.50 -17.78
C ASN A 334 -22.22 17.06 -17.23
N GLY A 335 -21.06 16.42 -17.00
CA GLY A 335 -20.94 15.05 -16.48
C GLY A 335 -20.45 14.03 -17.50
N PHE A 336 -20.61 12.74 -17.19
CA PHE A 336 -20.14 11.65 -18.05
C PHE A 336 -21.07 11.42 -19.24
N GLN A 337 -20.46 11.28 -20.41
CA GLN A 337 -21.16 11.17 -21.68
C GLN A 337 -21.53 9.72 -21.97
N THR A 338 -22.73 9.50 -22.50
CA THR A 338 -23.16 8.19 -23.02
C THR A 338 -22.46 7.87 -24.34
N LEU A 339 -22.41 6.60 -24.72
CA LEU A 339 -21.90 6.17 -26.04
C LEU A 339 -22.59 6.90 -27.20
N ALA A 340 -23.89 7.15 -27.11
CA ALA A 340 -24.65 7.89 -28.12
C ALA A 340 -24.20 9.36 -28.23
N GLN A 341 -23.92 10.03 -27.10
CA GLN A 341 -23.42 11.41 -27.07
C GLN A 341 -21.99 11.51 -27.61
N VAL A 342 -21.14 10.54 -27.27
CA VAL A 342 -19.76 10.46 -27.79
C VAL A 342 -19.77 10.25 -29.30
N MET A 343 -20.57 9.31 -29.80
CA MET A 343 -20.71 9.03 -31.23
C MET A 343 -21.26 10.24 -32.00
N SER A 344 -22.21 10.98 -31.43
CA SER A 344 -22.74 12.21 -32.01
C SER A 344 -21.66 13.31 -32.15
N LYS A 345 -20.80 13.49 -31.13
CA LYS A 345 -19.69 14.48 -31.18
C LYS A 345 -18.59 14.09 -32.18
N ILE A 346 -18.31 12.79 -32.32
CA ILE A 346 -17.35 12.27 -33.32
C ILE A 346 -17.86 12.55 -34.75
N ILE A 347 -19.15 12.35 -35.01
CA ILE A 347 -19.78 12.63 -36.31
C ILE A 347 -19.75 14.14 -36.63
N GLN A 348 -19.80 15.01 -35.62
CA GLN A 348 -19.79 16.48 -35.78
C GLN A 348 -18.39 17.11 -35.84
N GLY A 349 -17.30 16.32 -35.82
CA GLY A 349 -15.94 16.81 -36.07
C GLY A 349 -15.36 17.76 -35.00
N THR A 350 -15.95 17.83 -33.80
CA THR A 350 -15.44 18.69 -32.71
C THR A 350 -14.40 17.94 -31.87
N GLN A 351 -13.11 18.18 -32.13
CA GLN A 351 -12.05 17.80 -31.20
C GLN A 351 -12.14 18.68 -29.94
N ASN A 352 -12.77 18.16 -28.89
CA ASN A 352 -12.80 18.83 -27.61
C ASN A 352 -11.51 18.57 -26.83
N ASN A 353 -10.64 19.58 -26.83
CA ASN A 353 -9.57 19.74 -25.86
C ASN A 353 -10.18 19.86 -24.46
N CYS A 354 -10.23 18.77 -23.71
CA CYS A 354 -10.60 18.73 -22.30
C CYS A 354 -9.59 19.55 -21.46
N LYS A 355 -9.86 20.85 -21.28
CA LYS A 355 -9.30 21.65 -20.19
C LYS A 355 -10.23 21.52 -18.99
N SER A 356 -10.08 20.45 -18.20
CA SER A 356 -10.39 20.35 -16.74
C SER A 356 -10.61 18.91 -16.21
N CYS A 357 -10.21 17.86 -16.91
CA CYS A 357 -9.89 16.59 -16.23
C CYS A 357 -8.35 16.63 -16.06
N ARG A 358 -7.85 17.22 -14.95
CA ARG A 358 -6.39 17.40 -14.71
C ARG A 358 -5.73 16.02 -14.77
N LYS A 359 -4.70 15.91 -15.63
CA LYS A 359 -3.88 14.71 -15.82
C LYS A 359 -3.25 14.24 -14.51
#